data_AF-A0A1C2IAJ1-F1
#
_entry.id   AF-A0A1C2IAJ1-F1
#
_cell.length_a   1.000
_cell.length_b   1.000
_cell.length_c   1.000
_cell.angle_alpha   90.00
_cell.angle_beta   90.00
_cell.angle_gamma   90.00
#
_symmetry.space_group_name_H-M   'P 1'
#
loop_
_entity.id
_entity.type
_entity.pdbx_description
1 polymer ?
#
loop_
_entity_poly.entity_id
_entity_poly.type
_entity_poly.pdbx_seq_one_letter_code
_entity_poly.pdbx_strand_id
1 'polypeptide(L)' 'MTIRGIAESTLDAVLRNPGQIVTVKNGLVAYQSVVFSDTGPNMLIRVIVTHGELPLRVVTVYQTSKITKYWRAS' A
#
# COMPACT_ATOMS: atom_id res chain seq x y z
N MET A 1 -7.50 10.84 10.42
CA MET A 1 -8.43 11.00 9.27
C MET A 1 -8.52 9.68 8.53
N THR A 2 -9.71 9.12 8.29
CA THR A 2 -9.82 7.76 7.70
C THR A 2 -9.91 7.83 6.18
N ILE A 3 -8.87 7.37 5.47
CA ILE A 3 -8.87 7.32 4.01
C ILE A 3 -9.48 5.98 3.59
N ARG A 4 -10.74 5.98 3.13
CA ARG A 4 -11.49 4.77 2.71
C ARG A 4 -11.55 3.64 3.74
N GLY A 5 -11.68 3.96 5.03
CA GLY A 5 -11.74 2.95 6.10
C GLY A 5 -10.37 2.45 6.61
N ILE A 6 -9.26 2.99 6.10
CA ILE A 6 -7.92 2.60 6.53
C ILE A 6 -7.43 3.57 7.61
N ALA A 7 -6.96 3.01 8.73
CA ALA A 7 -6.41 3.76 9.83
C ALA A 7 -5.09 4.43 9.42
N GLU A 8 -4.87 5.63 9.93
CA GLU A 8 -3.68 6.44 9.63
C GLU A 8 -2.39 5.76 10.13
N SER A 9 -2.47 5.04 11.24
CA SER A 9 -1.39 4.19 11.75
C SER A 9 -1.00 3.08 10.76
N THR A 10 -1.97 2.49 10.07
CA THR A 10 -1.70 1.47 9.05
C THR A 10 -1.06 2.09 7.82
N LEU A 11 -1.50 3.28 7.41
CA LEU A 11 -0.87 4.03 6.32
C LEU A 11 0.61 4.34 6.65
N ASP A 12 0.86 4.89 7.84
CA ASP A 12 2.21 5.24 8.30
C ASP A 12 3.11 4.00 8.38
N ALA A 13 2.59 2.87 8.89
CA ALA A 13 3.33 1.60 8.93
C ALA A 13 3.75 1.11 7.53
N VAL A 14 2.85 1.18 6.54
CA VAL A 14 3.16 0.77 5.16
C VAL A 14 4.15 1.72 4.49
N LEU A 15 4.06 3.02 4.76
CA LEU A 15 5.00 4.01 4.20
C LEU A 15 6.40 3.90 4.83
N ARG A 16 6.49 3.60 6.13
CA ARG A 16 7.78 3.46 6.84
C ARG A 16 8.49 2.14 6.57
N ASN A 17 7.74 1.05 6.51
CA ASN A 17 8.30 -0.29 6.28
C ASN A 17 7.44 -1.07 5.27
N PRO A 18 7.50 -0.70 3.98
CA PRO A 18 6.74 -1.39 2.94
C PRO A 18 7.27 -2.82 2.77
N GLY A 19 6.37 -3.80 2.76
CA GLY A 19 6.75 -5.17 2.41
C GLY A 19 7.18 -5.29 0.95
N GLN A 20 6.65 -4.43 0.07
CA GLN A 20 7.11 -4.28 -1.30
C GLN A 20 6.91 -2.84 -1.79
N ILE A 21 7.84 -2.37 -2.61
CA ILE A 21 7.72 -1.13 -3.38
C ILE A 21 7.66 -1.51 -4.86
N VAL A 22 6.55 -1.19 -5.54
CA VAL A 22 6.38 -1.53 -6.96
C VAL A 22 6.04 -0.30 -7.80
N THR A 23 6.69 -0.16 -8.94
CA THR A 23 6.31 0.84 -9.94
C THR A 23 4.96 0.49 -10.53
N VAL A 24 4.05 1.48 -10.61
CA VAL A 24 2.69 1.28 -11.13
C VAL A 24 2.60 1.76 -12.58
N LYS A 25 2.51 3.07 -12.78
CA LYS A 25 2.51 3.76 -14.09
C LYS A 25 2.67 5.26 -13.87
N ASN A 26 3.07 6.00 -14.91
CA ASN A 26 3.10 7.48 -14.91
C ASN A 26 3.88 8.09 -13.73
N GLY A 27 5.01 7.49 -13.34
CA GLY A 27 5.77 7.96 -12.18
C GLY A 27 5.06 7.77 -10.84
N LEU A 28 4.12 6.84 -10.74
CA LEU A 28 3.51 6.43 -9.46
C LEU A 28 4.14 5.15 -8.94
N VAL A 29 4.32 5.11 -7.63
CA VAL A 29 4.85 3.96 -6.89
C VAL A 29 3.82 3.48 -5.89
N ALA A 30 3.66 2.17 -5.77
CA ALA A 30 2.87 1.56 -4.71
C ALA A 30 3.80 1.05 -3.61
N TYR A 31 3.67 1.65 -2.43
CA TYR A 31 4.14 1.09 -1.17
C TYR A 31 3.06 0.14 -0.70
N GLN A 32 3.39 -1.15 -0.58
CA GLN A 32 2.36 -2.16 -0.32
C GLN A 32 2.84 -3.18 0.71
N SER A 33 1.93 -3.60 1.58
CA SER A 33 2.18 -4.62 2.60
C SER A 33 0.97 -5.54 2.74
N VAL A 34 1.24 -6.83 2.92
CA VAL A 34 0.21 -7.80 3.30
C VAL A 34 -0.06 -7.66 4.78
N VAL A 35 -1.32 -7.44 5.14
CA VAL A 35 -1.81 -7.53 6.51
C VAL A 35 -2.38 -8.92 6.70
N PHE A 36 -1.72 -9.69 7.55
CA PHE A 36 -2.18 -10.99 7.97
C PHE A 36 -3.29 -10.81 9.01
N SER A 37 -4.38 -11.55 8.83
CA SER A 37 -5.50 -11.54 9.76
C SER A 37 -5.61 -12.90 10.41
N ASP A 38 -5.78 -12.92 11.73
CA ASP A 38 -5.90 -14.18 12.49
C ASP A 38 -7.29 -14.82 12.31
N THR A 39 -8.30 -14.02 11.98
CA THR A 39 -9.71 -14.43 11.93
C THR A 39 -10.36 -14.21 10.57
N GLY A 40 -9.62 -13.67 9.60
CA GLY A 40 -10.14 -13.28 8.29
C GLY A 40 -9.13 -13.49 7.16
N PRO A 41 -9.52 -13.16 5.92
CA PRO A 41 -8.61 -13.27 4.79
C PRO A 41 -7.49 -12.23 4.89
N ASN A 42 -6.28 -12.64 4.53
CA ASN A 42 -5.17 -11.72 4.36
C ASN A 42 -5.52 -10.64 3.32
N MET A 43 -5.15 -9.41 3.61
CA MET A 43 -5.43 -8.26 2.74
C MET A 43 -4.13 -7.60 2.31
N LEU A 44 -4.06 -7.16 1.06
CA LEU A 44 -2.98 -6.29 0.60
C LEU A 44 -3.43 -4.84 0.77
N ILE A 45 -2.65 -4.06 1.52
CA ILE A 45 -2.80 -2.61 1.57
C ILE A 45 -1.85 -2.00 0.56
N ARG A 46 -2.37 -1.05 -0.24
CA ARG A 46 -1.61 -0.37 -1.28
C ARG A 46 -1.73 1.14 -1.10
N VAL A 47 -0.59 1.78 -0.90
CA VAL A 47 -0.42 3.23 -0.78
C VAL A 47 0.27 3.72 -2.05
N ILE A 48 -0.49 4.41 -2.89
CA ILE A 48 0.03 4.95 -4.16
C ILE A 48 0.54 6.36 -3.91
N VAL A 49 1.80 6.59 -4.22
CA VAL A 49 2.48 7.88 -4.05
C VAL A 49 3.12 8.36 -5.35
N THR A 50 3.40 9.66 -5.43
CA THR A 50 4.25 10.23 -6.48
C THR A 50 5.69 9.75 -6.34
N HIS A 51 6.37 9.48 -7.46
CA HIS A 51 7.79 9.13 -7.49
C HIS A 51 8.64 10.40 -7.56
N GLY A 52 9.70 10.47 -6.74
CA GLY A 52 10.75 11.49 -6.88
C GLY A 52 10.46 12.86 -6.28
N GLU A 53 9.25 13.13 -5.77
CA GLU A 53 8.94 14.37 -5.05
C GLU A 53 8.95 14.15 -3.53
N LEU A 54 9.68 15.00 -2.81
CA LEU A 54 9.66 15.08 -1.35
C LEU A 54 9.00 16.40 -0.92
N PRO A 55 7.98 16.38 -0.04
CA PRO A 55 7.38 15.20 0.60
C PRO A 55 6.58 14.32 -0.37
N LEU A 56 6.61 12.99 -0.15
CA LEU A 56 5.82 12.03 -0.94
C LEU A 56 4.33 12.38 -0.83
N ARG A 57 3.67 12.64 -1.97
CA ARG A 57 2.22 12.88 -1.99
C ARG A 57 1.48 11.56 -2.13
N VAL A 58 0.65 11.23 -1.14
CA VAL A 58 -0.28 10.10 -1.24
C VAL A 58 -1.40 10.44 -2.23
N VAL A 59 -1.44 9.71 -3.34
CA VAL A 59 -2.47 9.85 -4.39
C VAL A 59 -3.71 9.05 -4.01
N THR A 60 -3.53 7.80 -3.57
CA THR A 60 -4.65 6.97 -3.15
C THR A 60 -4.21 5.85 -2.22
N VAL A 61 -5.12 5.43 -1.34
CA VAL A 61 -4.94 4.26 -0.46
C VAL A 61 -6.16 3.37 -0.60
N TYR A 62 -5.93 2.06 -0.63
CA TYR A 62 -7.00 1.06 -0.61
C TYR A 62 -6.45 -0.30 -0.17
N GLN A 63 -7.36 -1.21 0.15
CA GLN A 63 -7.07 -2.61 0.45
C GLN A 63 -7.73 -3.54 -0.55
N THR A 64 -7.14 -4.71 -0.77
CA THR A 64 -7.68 -5.73 -1.68
C THR A 64 -7.26 -7.13 -1.27
N SER A 65 -8.16 -8.11 -1.43
CA SER A 65 -7.83 -9.53 -1.26
C SER A 65 -7.04 -10.12 -2.44
N LYS A 66 -6.89 -9.38 -3.56
CA LYS A 66 -6.19 -9.83 -4.77
C LYS A 66 -4.66 -9.74 -4.62
N ILE A 67 -4.10 -10.37 -3.59
CA ILE A 67 -2.67 -10.33 -3.27
C ILE A 67 -1.84 -10.81 -4.46
N THR A 68 -2.13 -12.00 -5.00
CA THR A 68 -1.40 -12.60 -6.13
C THR A 68 -1.35 -11.74 -7.39
N LYS A 69 -2.34 -10.86 -7.60
CA LYS A 69 -2.37 -9.96 -8.76
C LYS A 69 -1.32 -8.84 -8.63
N TYR A 70 -1.04 -8.41 -7.41
CA TYR A 70 -0.33 -7.17 -7.14
C TYR A 70 1.00 -7.37 -6.42
N TRP A 71 1.15 -8.47 -5.70
CA TRP A 71 2.40 -8.91 -5.11
C TRP A 71 3.26 -9.55 -6.20
N ARG A 72 4.40 -8.94 -6.51
CA ARG A 72 5.32 -9.54 -7.47
C ARG A 72 6.13 -10.59 -6.73
N ALA A 73 5.90 -11.87 -7.06
CA ALA A 73 6.82 -12.94 -6.69
C ALA A 73 8.19 -12.60 -7.31
N SER A 74 9.22 -12.63 -6.46
CA SER A 74 10.61 -12.47 -6.88
C SER A 74 11.03 -13.59 -7.84
#